data_AF-A0A3P8HZ16-F1
#
_entry.id   AF-A0A3P8HZ16-F1
#
_cell.length_a   1.000
_cell.length_b   1.000
_cell.length_c   1.000
_cell.angle_alpha   90.00
_cell.angle_beta   90.00
_cell.angle_gamma   90.00
#
_symmetry.space_group_name_H-M   'P 1'
#
loop_
_entity.id
_entity.type
_entity.pdbx_description
1 polymer ?
#
loop_
_entity_poly.entity_id
_entity_poly.type
_entity_poly.pdbx_seq_one_letter_code
_entity_poly.pdbx_strand_id
1 'polypeptide(L)' 'MGYTVDSVNWADVIFTAGGDGTFLLGAHKIRNRDKLIVGLNTDPDL' A
#
# COMPACT_ATOMS: atom_id res chain seq x y z
N MET A 1 -3.39 -17.52 -0.78
CA MET A 1 -3.06 -16.75 -2.00
C MET A 1 -2.97 -15.29 -1.60
N GLY A 2 -1.88 -14.61 -1.95
CA GLY A 2 -1.65 -13.19 -1.67
C GLY A 2 -1.71 -12.36 -2.95
N TYR A 3 -1.51 -11.05 -2.83
CA TYR A 3 -1.40 -10.16 -4.00
C TYR A 3 -0.14 -10.48 -4.82
N THR A 4 -0.18 -10.22 -6.12
CA THR A 4 0.99 -10.33 -7.01
C THR A 4 1.47 -8.94 -7.44
N VAL A 5 2.64 -8.88 -8.08
CA VAL A 5 3.12 -7.64 -8.72
C VAL A 5 2.13 -7.16 -9.78
N ASP A 6 1.52 -8.08 -10.53
CA ASP A 6 0.50 -7.73 -11.52
C ASP A 6 -0.75 -7.13 -10.86
N SER A 7 -1.15 -7.62 -9.69
CA SER A 7 -2.24 -7.01 -8.90
C SER A 7 -1.92 -5.55 -8.54
N VAL A 8 -0.67 -5.27 -8.11
CA VAL A 8 -0.22 -3.92 -7.79
C VAL A 8 -0.21 -3.03 -9.03
N ASN A 9 0.25 -3.56 -10.18
CA ASN A 9 0.32 -2.80 -11.43
C ASN A 9 -1.07 -2.48 -11.99
N TRP A 10 -2.02 -3.41 -11.87
CA TRP A 10 -3.40 -3.23 -12.34
C TRP A 10 -4.20 -2.22 -11.52
N ALA A 11 -4.04 -2.17 -10.20
CA ALA A 11 -4.90 -1.40 -9.32
C ALA A 11 -4.75 0.13 -9.48
N ASP A 12 -5.84 0.89 -9.59
CA ASP A 12 -5.77 2.36 -9.66
C ASP A 12 -5.31 3.00 -8.34
N VAL A 13 -5.65 2.37 -7.21
CA VAL A 13 -5.33 2.82 -5.86
C VAL A 13 -4.88 1.64 -5.00
N ILE A 14 -3.86 1.85 -4.16
CA ILE A 14 -3.37 0.89 -3.19
C ILE A 14 -3.74 1.35 -1.77
N PHE A 15 -4.31 0.45 -0.97
CA PHE A 15 -4.55 0.69 0.46
C PHE A 15 -3.61 -0.18 1.29
N THR A 16 -3.01 0.40 2.31
CA THR A 16 -2.25 -0.33 3.34
C THR A 16 -2.90 -0.13 4.69
N ALA A 17 -3.00 -1.18 5.51
CA ALA A 17 -3.55 -1.11 6.86
C ALA A 17 -2.50 -1.57 7.88
N GLY A 18 -2.09 -0.68 8.77
CA GLY A 18 -1.00 -0.90 9.73
C GLY A 18 -0.35 0.41 10.16
N GLY A 19 0.89 0.36 10.63
CA GLY A 19 1.70 1.55 10.89
C GLY A 19 2.58 1.96 9.70
N ASP A 20 3.53 2.86 9.94
CA ASP A 20 4.45 3.40 8.93
C ASP A 20 5.21 2.30 8.17
N GLY A 21 5.66 1.25 8.86
CA GLY A 21 6.35 0.12 8.23
C GLY A 21 5.50 -0.57 7.18
N THR A 22 4.19 -0.69 7.42
CA THR A 22 3.26 -1.28 6.45
C THR A 22 3.05 -0.36 5.25
N PHE A 23 2.89 0.95 5.51
CA PHE A 23 2.80 1.94 4.44
C PHE A 23 4.04 1.94 3.55
N LEU A 24 5.24 1.98 4.14
CA LEU A 24 6.51 1.99 3.42
C LEU A 24 6.75 0.68 2.65
N LEU A 25 6.34 -0.46 3.21
CA LEU A 25 6.40 -1.75 2.51
C LEU A 25 5.52 -1.76 1.25
N GLY A 26 4.30 -1.22 1.35
CA GLY A 26 3.40 -1.04 0.20
C GLY A 26 3.98 -0.07 -0.82
N ALA A 27 4.45 1.10 -0.37
CA ALA A 27 5.04 2.13 -1.22
C ALA A 27 6.27 1.62 -1.99
N HIS A 28 7.09 0.76 -1.38
CA HIS A 28 8.26 0.14 -2.04
C HIS A 28 7.89 -0.71 -3.27
N LYS A 29 6.64 -1.21 -3.35
CA LYS A 29 6.16 -2.00 -4.48
C LYS A 29 5.65 -1.13 -5.64
N ILE A 30 5.43 0.17 -5.42
CA ILE A 30 4.97 1.11 -6.44
C ILE A 30 6.17 1.66 -7.21
N ARG A 31 6.21 1.37 -8.52
CA ARG A 31 7.31 1.80 -9.42
C ARG A 31 6.95 3.01 -10.30
N ASN A 32 5.72 3.49 -10.21
CA ASN A 32 5.22 4.68 -10.90
C ASN A 32 4.67 5.69 -9.88
N ARG A 33 4.99 6.98 -10.03
CA ARG A 33 4.49 8.08 -9.17
C ARG A 33 3.00 8.40 -9.38
N ASP A 34 2.39 7.96 -10.48
CA ASP A 34 0.99 8.24 -10.78
C ASP A 34 0.01 7.38 -9.97
N LYS A 35 0.49 6.35 -9.27
CA LYS A 35 -0.34 5.42 -8.50
C LYS A 35 -0.52 5.92 -7.07
N LEU A 36 -1.76 6.22 -6.69
CA LEU A 36 -2.10 6.66 -5.34
C LEU A 36 -1.96 5.51 -4.33
N ILE A 37 -1.34 5.80 -3.20
CA ILE A 37 -1.31 4.92 -2.02
C ILE A 37 -1.88 5.64 -0.81
N VAL A 38 -2.76 4.95 -0.08
CA VAL A 38 -3.43 5.46 1.13
C VAL A 38 -3.10 4.54 2.31
N GLY A 39 -2.54 5.12 3.37
CA GLY A 39 -2.31 4.44 4.64
C GLY A 39 -3.52 4.56 5.58
N LEU A 40 -3.98 3.43 6.11
CA LEU A 40 -4.97 3.36 7.17
C LEU A 40 -4.26 2.91 8.45
N ASN A 41 -4.20 3.80 9.45
CA ASN A 41 -3.66 3.44 10.75
C ASN A 41 -4.63 2.48 11.46
N THR A 42 -4.17 1.27 11.78
CA THR A 42 -4.97 0.25 12.48
C THR A 42 -4.90 0.37 14.00
N ASP A 43 -4.04 1.24 14.50
CA ASP A 43 -3.97 1.58 15.93
C ASP A 43 -4.09 3.10 16.11
N PRO A 44 -5.32 3.65 15.99
CA PRO A 44 -5.56 5.09 16.07
C PRO A 44 -5.43 5.65 17.49
N ASP A 45 -5.39 4.79 18.51
CA ASP A 45 -5.38 5.16 19.93
C ASP A 45 -3.97 5.16 20.56
N LEU A 46 -2.94 4.79 19.79
CA LEU A 46 -1.51 4.87 20.16
C LEU A 46 -0.95 6.30 20.06
#